data_AF-A0A8C1XJI3-F1
#
_entry.id   AF-A0A8C1XJI3-F1
#
_cell.length_a   1.000
_cell.length_b   1.000
_cell.length_c   1.000
_cell.angle_alpha   90.00
_cell.angle_beta   90.00
_cell.angle_gamma   90.00
#
_symmetry.space_group_name_H-M   'P 1'
#
loop_
_entity.id
_entity.type
_entity.pdbx_description
1 polymer ?
#
loop_
_entity_poly.entity_id
_entity_poly.type
_entity_poly.pdbx_seq_one_letter_code
_entity_poly.pdbx_strand_id
1 'polypeptide(L)'
;MEFRVYLQLHSSEFHSHSNWPTSRISIILAIWVVVSERVIENPYMCNNECDADTEELAHPPELMFDSEGRNPTTFWQSTSWKKYPKPLQVNITLSWNKTIELTDDIVLTFESGRPEQLVLEKSLDYGRTWQPYQFYASDCLDAFTMEPKAVHQLTPSTMLEIICTEAYSTGYVWKYDKTVRFEIKDRFALLAGPRLHNMASLYGQLDTTKNLRDFFTLTDLRIRLLRPATGATMVDENNLSRYFYAISDIKVQVKGILHPKMKILSLFIISFIRLRNTI
;
A
#
# COMPACT_ATOMS: atom_id res chain seq x y z
N MET A 1 -8.19 -34.16 -22.43
CA MET A 1 -8.43 -34.89 -23.69
C MET A 1 -8.11 -33.96 -24.85
N GLU A 2 -7.44 -34.52 -25.86
CA GLU A 2 -7.38 -34.08 -27.28
C GLU A 2 -6.71 -32.75 -27.68
N PHE A 3 -5.47 -32.89 -28.18
CA PHE A 3 -4.99 -32.69 -29.58
C PHE A 3 -5.52 -31.48 -30.39
N ARG A 4 -4.66 -30.49 -30.76
CA ARG A 4 -3.86 -30.33 -32.04
C ARG A 4 -4.68 -29.60 -33.16
N VAL A 5 -4.22 -28.75 -34.10
CA VAL A 5 -2.97 -28.49 -34.86
C VAL A 5 -2.95 -27.03 -35.39
N TYR A 6 -1.73 -26.49 -35.57
CA TYR A 6 -1.18 -25.40 -36.41
C TYR A 6 -1.92 -24.96 -37.71
N LEU A 7 -1.74 -23.76 -38.28
CA LEU A 7 -0.55 -23.34 -39.07
C LEU A 7 -0.59 -21.85 -39.55
N GLN A 8 0.62 -21.28 -39.63
CA GLN A 8 1.17 -20.33 -40.62
C GLN A 8 0.62 -18.89 -40.75
N LEU A 9 1.39 -17.91 -40.25
CA LEU A 9 1.31 -16.51 -40.66
C LEU A 9 2.02 -16.34 -42.01
N HIS A 10 1.30 -15.90 -43.03
CA HIS A 10 1.90 -15.35 -44.24
C HIS A 10 2.08 -13.84 -44.05
N SER A 11 3.32 -13.36 -44.14
CA SER A 11 3.61 -11.94 -44.31
C SER A 11 3.26 -11.51 -45.72
N SER A 12 2.57 -10.39 -45.89
CA SER A 12 2.63 -9.63 -47.14
C SER A 12 2.53 -8.14 -46.84
N GLU A 13 3.49 -7.44 -47.43
CA GLU A 13 3.81 -6.03 -47.30
C GLU A 13 2.67 -5.09 -47.74
N PHE A 14 2.65 -3.90 -47.14
CA PHE A 14 1.80 -2.79 -47.55
C PHE A 14 2.44 -2.08 -48.75
N HIS A 15 1.67 -1.88 -49.83
CA HIS A 15 1.92 -0.86 -50.83
C HIS A 15 0.66 -0.04 -51.08
N SER A 16 0.86 1.27 -51.14
CA SER A 16 -0.12 2.34 -51.28
C SER A 16 -0.87 2.32 -52.61
N HIS A 17 -2.15 2.69 -52.63
CA HIS A 17 -2.68 3.80 -53.46
C HIS A 17 -4.20 4.01 -53.27
N SER A 18 -4.56 5.25 -52.91
CA SER A 18 -5.73 6.07 -53.27
C SER A 18 -7.12 5.48 -53.63
N ASN A 19 -8.13 6.12 -53.00
CA ASN A 19 -9.50 6.46 -53.45
C ASN A 19 -10.69 5.48 -53.17
N TRP A 20 -11.59 5.97 -52.32
CA TRP A 20 -12.95 5.53 -51.93
C TRP A 20 -13.97 5.51 -53.10
N PRO A 21 -15.27 5.10 -52.93
CA PRO A 21 -15.95 4.34 -51.86
C PRO A 21 -16.83 3.17 -52.41
N THR A 22 -17.23 2.22 -51.57
CA THR A 22 -18.63 1.72 -51.49
C THR A 22 -18.78 0.68 -50.38
N SER A 23 -19.82 0.89 -49.59
CA SER A 23 -20.18 0.14 -48.40
C SER A 23 -20.54 -1.32 -48.72
N ARG A 24 -19.85 -2.27 -48.09
CA ARG A 24 -20.45 -3.55 -47.70
C ARG A 24 -20.09 -3.85 -46.25
N ILE A 25 -21.15 -4.09 -45.51
CA ILE A 25 -21.19 -4.42 -44.09
C ILE A 25 -20.42 -5.73 -43.89
N SER A 26 -19.22 -5.65 -43.33
CA SER A 26 -18.56 -6.80 -42.72
C SER A 26 -18.92 -6.79 -41.25
N ILE A 27 -19.74 -7.75 -40.84
CA ILE A 27 -19.99 -8.05 -39.43
C ILE A 27 -18.65 -8.49 -38.85
N ILE A 28 -17.95 -7.58 -38.18
CA ILE A 28 -16.82 -7.93 -37.33
C ILE A 28 -17.45 -8.62 -36.11
N LEU A 29 -17.54 -9.96 -36.15
CA LEU A 29 -17.72 -10.72 -34.93
C LEU A 29 -16.49 -10.42 -34.06
N ALA A 30 -16.74 -9.71 -32.96
CA ALA A 30 -15.77 -9.51 -31.91
C ALA A 30 -15.27 -10.89 -31.45
N ILE A 31 -14.03 -11.21 -31.79
CA ILE A 31 -13.32 -12.32 -31.19
C ILE A 31 -13.11 -11.92 -29.73
N TRP A 32 -13.81 -12.61 -28.84
CA TRP A 32 -13.51 -12.59 -27.42
C TRP A 32 -12.10 -13.16 -27.26
N VAL A 33 -11.12 -12.27 -27.10
CA VAL A 33 -9.83 -12.67 -26.56
C VAL A 33 -10.10 -13.00 -25.10
N VAL A 34 -10.27 -14.28 -24.78
CA VAL A 34 -9.98 -14.74 -23.43
C VAL A 34 -8.48 -14.62 -23.29
N VAL A 35 -8.03 -13.47 -22.79
CA VAL A 35 -6.69 -13.35 -22.24
C VAL A 35 -6.71 -14.27 -21.02
N SER A 36 -6.28 -15.51 -21.23
CA SER A 36 -5.78 -16.32 -20.14
C SER A 36 -4.51 -15.62 -19.68
N GLU A 37 -4.66 -14.62 -18.81
CA GLU A 37 -3.59 -14.28 -17.87
C GLU A 37 -3.32 -15.57 -17.11
N ARG A 38 -2.32 -16.34 -17.59
CA ARG A 38 -1.48 -17.02 -16.63
C ARG A 38 -0.95 -15.89 -15.76
N VAL A 39 -1.59 -15.70 -14.61
CA VAL A 39 -0.91 -15.11 -13.46
C VAL A 39 0.34 -15.97 -13.33
N ILE A 40 1.45 -15.47 -13.85
CA ILE A 40 2.75 -15.98 -13.48
C ILE A 40 2.75 -15.67 -11.99
N GLU A 41 2.46 -16.68 -11.16
CA GLU A 41 2.66 -16.58 -9.72
C GLU A 41 4.02 -15.95 -9.55
N ASN A 42 4.03 -14.76 -8.95
CA ASN A 42 5.25 -13.99 -8.77
C ASN A 42 6.26 -14.95 -8.13
N PRO A 43 7.43 -15.23 -8.74
CA PRO A 43 8.39 -16.17 -8.19
C PRO A 43 8.98 -15.72 -6.83
N TYR A 44 8.77 -14.46 -6.43
CA TYR A 44 9.01 -13.98 -5.06
C TYR A 44 7.82 -14.20 -4.11
N MET A 45 6.63 -14.58 -4.58
CA MET A 45 5.61 -15.13 -3.69
C MET A 45 6.16 -16.44 -3.16
N CYS A 46 6.56 -16.43 -1.88
CA CYS A 46 6.98 -17.61 -1.14
C CYS A 46 5.97 -18.74 -1.39
N ASN A 47 6.29 -19.64 -2.32
CA ASN A 47 5.46 -20.79 -2.67
C ASN A 47 5.65 -21.90 -1.62
N ASN A 48 5.40 -21.52 -0.36
CA ASN A 48 5.43 -22.25 0.92
C ASN A 48 6.60 -21.98 1.87
N GLU A 49 7.67 -21.29 1.47
CA GLU A 49 8.82 -21.04 2.37
C GLU A 49 9.37 -19.62 2.23
N CYS A 50 9.39 -18.89 3.34
CA CYS A 50 10.13 -17.63 3.52
C CYS A 50 11.35 -17.93 4.37
N ASP A 51 12.54 -17.66 3.82
CA ASP A 51 13.81 -17.92 4.49
C ASP A 51 14.68 -16.66 4.45
N ALA A 52 15.06 -16.17 5.63
CA ALA A 52 15.87 -14.96 5.77
C ALA A 52 17.34 -15.19 5.40
N ASP A 53 17.81 -16.45 5.42
CA ASP A 53 19.19 -16.80 5.10
C ASP A 53 19.40 -17.02 3.59
N THR A 54 18.31 -17.16 2.82
CA THR A 54 18.33 -17.38 1.37
C THR A 54 17.84 -16.13 0.64
N GLU A 55 18.73 -15.44 -0.07
CA GLU A 55 18.44 -14.15 -0.72
C GLU A 55 17.20 -14.15 -1.61
N GLU A 56 16.96 -15.24 -2.36
CA GLU A 56 15.81 -15.38 -3.27
C GLU A 56 14.46 -15.59 -2.54
N LEU A 57 14.49 -16.01 -1.27
CA LEU A 57 13.32 -16.29 -0.43
C LEU A 57 13.16 -15.27 0.72
N ALA A 58 14.09 -14.32 0.80
CA ALA A 58 14.13 -13.30 1.83
C ALA A 58 13.23 -12.12 1.45
N HIS A 59 12.43 -11.68 2.40
CA HIS A 59 11.54 -10.52 2.26
C HIS A 59 11.91 -9.42 3.26
N PRO A 60 13.12 -8.87 3.17
CA PRO A 60 13.62 -7.96 4.19
C PRO A 60 12.95 -6.58 4.05
N PRO A 61 12.99 -5.76 5.12
CA PRO A 61 12.30 -4.47 5.16
C PRO A 61 12.66 -3.54 4.00
N GLU A 62 13.91 -3.58 3.53
CA GLU A 62 14.48 -2.73 2.48
C GLU A 62 13.67 -2.79 1.18
N LEU A 63 12.97 -3.89 0.92
CA LEU A 63 12.12 -4.06 -0.25
C LEU A 63 10.89 -3.13 -0.25
N MET A 64 10.53 -2.50 0.87
CA MET A 64 9.46 -1.48 0.91
C MET A 64 9.86 -0.14 0.28
N PHE A 65 11.12 0.06 -0.09
CA PHE A 65 11.65 1.33 -0.60
C PHE A 65 12.55 1.14 -1.83
N ASP A 66 12.50 -0.04 -2.44
CA ASP A 66 13.29 -0.31 -3.63
C ASP A 66 12.68 0.36 -4.88
N SER A 67 13.23 0.08 -6.06
CA SER A 67 12.75 0.71 -7.28
C SER A 67 11.36 0.19 -7.65
N GLU A 68 10.36 1.07 -7.63
CA GLU A 68 8.98 0.81 -8.08
C GLU A 68 8.93 0.20 -9.49
N GLY A 69 7.97 -0.69 -9.75
CA GLY A 69 7.71 -1.25 -11.08
C GLY A 69 8.57 -2.45 -11.48
N ARG A 70 9.30 -3.06 -10.53
CA ARG A 70 9.95 -4.36 -10.77
C ARG A 70 8.92 -5.44 -11.11
N ASN A 71 9.28 -6.26 -12.10
CA ASN A 71 8.55 -7.46 -12.46
C ASN A 71 9.54 -8.64 -12.47
N PRO A 72 9.45 -9.57 -11.51
CA PRO A 72 8.38 -9.68 -10.51
C PRO A 72 8.49 -8.64 -9.39
N THR A 73 7.36 -8.35 -8.74
CA THR A 73 7.28 -7.37 -7.64
C THR A 73 7.98 -7.91 -6.39
N THR A 74 8.87 -7.11 -5.81
CA THR A 74 9.55 -7.35 -4.54
C THR A 74 8.73 -6.77 -3.39
N PHE A 75 8.83 -7.35 -2.20
CA PHE A 75 8.06 -6.90 -1.04
C PHE A 75 8.67 -7.38 0.27
N TRP A 76 8.49 -6.59 1.32
CA TRP A 76 8.67 -7.05 2.70
C TRP A 76 7.51 -7.94 3.11
N GLN A 77 7.75 -8.93 3.98
CA GLN A 77 6.74 -9.83 4.51
C GLN A 77 6.88 -10.01 6.02
N SER A 78 5.76 -10.02 6.74
CA SER A 78 5.70 -10.40 8.15
C SER A 78 5.70 -11.92 8.34
N THR A 79 5.87 -12.38 9.58
CA THR A 79 5.48 -13.75 9.95
C THR A 79 3.97 -13.95 9.75
N SER A 80 3.54 -15.19 9.51
CA SER A 80 2.11 -15.54 9.46
C SER A 80 1.46 -15.55 10.85
N TRP A 81 0.12 -15.51 10.88
CA TRP A 81 -0.69 -15.41 12.10
C TRP A 81 -0.79 -16.72 12.89
N LYS A 82 0.28 -17.51 12.98
CA LYS A 82 0.33 -18.82 13.66
C LYS A 82 -0.01 -18.77 15.17
N LYS A 83 0.01 -17.58 15.78
CA LYS A 83 -0.30 -17.37 17.21
C LYS A 83 -1.76 -16.98 17.47
N TYR A 84 -2.64 -17.09 16.48
CA TYR A 84 -4.07 -16.86 16.65
C TYR A 84 -4.61 -17.64 17.87
N PRO A 85 -5.50 -17.05 18.71
CA PRO A 85 -6.18 -15.77 18.55
C PRO A 85 -5.39 -14.54 19.02
N LYS A 86 -4.13 -14.67 19.45
CA LYS A 86 -3.33 -13.50 19.83
C LYS A 86 -3.13 -12.60 18.59
N PRO A 87 -3.43 -11.28 18.67
CA PRO A 87 -3.34 -10.38 17.52
C PRO A 87 -1.96 -10.39 16.84
N LEU A 88 -1.94 -10.44 15.51
CA LEU A 88 -0.73 -10.23 14.71
C LEU A 88 -0.50 -8.73 14.56
N GLN A 89 0.20 -8.13 15.52
CA GLN A 89 0.52 -6.70 15.51
C GLN A 89 1.95 -6.46 15.03
N VAL A 90 2.12 -5.54 14.08
CA VAL A 90 3.42 -5.13 13.55
C VAL A 90 3.51 -3.61 13.50
N ASN A 91 4.60 -3.06 14.02
CA ASN A 91 4.90 -1.63 13.92
C ASN A 91 6.05 -1.40 12.95
N ILE A 92 5.81 -0.61 11.92
CA ILE A 92 6.83 -0.15 10.97
C ILE A 92 7.07 1.33 11.25
N THR A 93 8.31 1.68 11.60
CA THR A 93 8.69 3.06 11.95
C THR A 93 9.67 3.60 10.91
N LEU A 94 9.33 4.74 10.36
CA LEU A 94 10.17 5.51 9.44
C LEU A 94 10.66 6.74 10.17
N SER A 95 11.98 6.91 10.25
CA SER A 95 12.66 7.97 10.99
C SER A 95 13.57 8.75 10.06
N TRP A 96 13.39 10.06 9.98
CA TRP A 96 14.23 10.92 9.14
C TRP A 96 15.39 11.58 9.91
N ASN A 97 15.37 11.53 11.25
CA ASN A 97 16.33 12.24 12.11
C ASN A 97 16.43 13.75 11.79
N LYS A 98 15.36 14.31 11.25
CA LYS A 98 15.15 15.72 10.98
C LYS A 98 13.65 15.97 10.83
N THR A 99 13.27 17.22 11.01
CA THR A 99 11.91 17.69 10.73
C THR A 99 11.71 17.80 9.22
N ILE A 100 10.61 17.24 8.72
CA ILE A 100 10.26 17.18 7.30
C ILE A 100 8.84 17.69 7.11
N GLU A 101 8.58 18.29 5.95
CA GLU A 101 7.24 18.71 5.52
C GLU A 101 6.79 17.80 4.36
N LEU A 102 5.61 17.22 4.51
CA LEU A 102 4.99 16.37 3.49
C LEU A 102 4.42 17.23 2.36
N THR A 103 4.63 16.79 1.12
CA THR A 103 4.20 17.54 -0.08
C THR A 103 3.24 16.79 -0.99
N ASP A 104 3.13 15.48 -0.81
CA ASP A 104 2.23 14.59 -1.56
C ASP A 104 1.71 13.51 -0.62
N ASP A 105 0.73 12.73 -1.07
CA ASP A 105 0.12 11.66 -0.29
C ASP A 105 1.16 10.64 0.20
N ILE A 106 0.88 10.06 1.35
CA ILE A 106 1.57 8.85 1.79
C ILE A 106 0.82 7.67 1.17
N VAL A 107 1.53 6.83 0.41
CA VAL A 107 0.93 5.66 -0.25
C VAL A 107 1.64 4.40 0.23
N LEU A 108 0.86 3.46 0.75
CA LEU A 108 1.32 2.12 1.12
C LEU A 108 0.75 1.13 0.10
N THR A 109 1.60 0.39 -0.59
CA THR A 109 1.19 -0.64 -1.55
C THR A 109 1.44 -2.01 -0.94
N PHE A 110 0.38 -2.79 -0.77
CA PHE A 110 0.43 -4.11 -0.17
C PHE A 110 0.53 -5.20 -1.25
N GLU A 111 1.43 -6.15 -1.09
CA GLU A 111 1.40 -7.37 -1.91
C GLU A 111 0.34 -8.35 -1.38
N SER A 112 0.18 -8.42 -0.05
CA SER A 112 -0.92 -9.11 0.62
C SER A 112 -2.24 -8.34 0.45
N GLY A 113 -3.33 -8.89 1.00
CA GLY A 113 -4.53 -8.08 1.23
C GLY A 113 -4.24 -6.89 2.16
N ARG A 114 -4.96 -5.78 1.93
CA ARG A 114 -4.87 -4.60 2.80
C ARG A 114 -5.39 -4.92 4.21
N PRO A 115 -4.78 -4.39 5.28
CA PRO A 115 -5.18 -4.68 6.65
C PRO A 115 -6.65 -4.33 6.94
N GLU A 116 -7.30 -5.19 7.75
CA GLU A 116 -8.62 -4.88 8.32
C GLU A 116 -8.55 -3.80 9.38
N GLN A 117 -7.41 -3.65 10.06
CA GLN A 117 -7.17 -2.60 11.04
C GLN A 117 -5.73 -2.09 10.91
N LEU A 118 -5.57 -0.81 10.63
CA LEU A 118 -4.31 -0.09 10.52
C LEU A 118 -4.44 1.30 11.15
N VAL A 119 -3.38 1.76 11.82
CA VAL A 119 -3.29 3.14 12.32
C VAL A 119 -2.02 3.77 11.78
N LEU A 120 -2.15 4.92 11.14
CA LEU A 120 -1.02 5.77 10.80
C LEU A 120 -0.82 6.76 11.94
N GLU A 121 0.40 6.87 12.44
CA GLU A 121 0.77 7.80 13.49
C GLU A 121 2.00 8.60 13.06
N LYS A 122 2.17 9.78 13.67
CA LYS A 122 3.33 10.63 13.45
C LYS A 122 3.93 11.10 14.77
N SER A 123 5.18 11.52 14.69
CA SER A 123 5.94 12.15 15.76
C SER A 123 6.47 13.50 15.30
N LEU A 124 6.51 14.47 16.21
CA LEU A 124 7.13 15.79 16.00
C LEU A 124 8.44 15.93 16.81
N ASP A 125 8.79 14.93 17.64
CA ASP A 125 9.83 15.03 18.66
C ASP A 125 10.79 13.82 18.65
N TYR A 126 11.09 13.32 17.44
CA TYR A 126 12.06 12.25 17.19
C TYR A 126 11.69 10.90 17.85
N GLY A 127 10.39 10.59 17.84
CA GLY A 127 9.81 9.31 18.23
C GLY A 127 9.52 9.21 19.72
N ARG A 128 9.62 10.32 20.47
CA ARG A 128 9.36 10.36 21.93
C ARG A 128 7.86 10.30 22.22
N THR A 129 7.07 11.06 21.47
CA THR A 129 5.61 11.03 21.53
C THR A 129 5.01 10.72 20.16
N TRP A 130 3.84 10.08 20.18
CA TRP A 130 3.16 9.62 18.98
C TRP A 130 1.73 10.12 19.00
N GLN A 131 1.29 10.66 17.88
CA GLN A 131 -0.07 11.15 17.69
C GLN A 131 -0.72 10.40 16.53
N PRO A 132 -2.01 10.03 16.63
CA PRO A 132 -2.71 9.42 15.52
C PRO A 132 -2.81 10.42 14.36
N TYR A 133 -2.63 9.91 13.15
CA TYR A 133 -2.67 10.69 11.92
C TYR A 133 -3.88 10.32 11.06
N GLN A 134 -4.19 9.02 10.95
CA GLN A 134 -5.43 8.51 10.37
C GLN A 134 -5.67 7.06 10.82
N PHE A 135 -6.94 6.68 11.00
CA PHE A 135 -7.36 5.32 11.29
C PHE A 135 -7.96 4.67 10.04
N TYR A 136 -7.73 3.37 9.89
CA TYR A 136 -8.20 2.57 8.76
C TYR A 136 -8.78 1.28 9.31
N ALA A 137 -10.04 1.02 9.02
CA ALA A 137 -10.72 -0.18 9.51
C ALA A 137 -11.71 -0.71 8.47
N SER A 138 -11.99 -2.00 8.47
CA SER A 138 -13.13 -2.55 7.72
C SER A 138 -14.47 -2.16 8.33
N ASP A 139 -14.47 -1.86 9.65
CA ASP A 139 -15.58 -1.32 10.42
C ASP A 139 -14.99 -0.34 11.44
N CYS A 140 -15.16 0.97 11.18
CA CYS A 140 -14.58 2.03 12.01
C CYS A 140 -15.22 2.12 13.41
N LEU A 141 -16.51 1.79 13.51
CA LEU A 141 -17.25 1.89 14.76
C LEU A 141 -16.83 0.75 15.71
N ASP A 142 -16.70 -0.47 15.20
CA ASP A 142 -16.22 -1.63 15.97
C ASP A 142 -14.73 -1.49 16.36
N ALA A 143 -13.87 -1.11 15.40
CA ALA A 143 -12.43 -1.11 15.61
C ALA A 143 -11.94 0.02 16.51
N PHE A 144 -12.49 1.23 16.34
CA PHE A 144 -11.96 2.45 16.95
C PHE A 144 -13.02 3.34 17.58
N THR A 145 -14.29 2.92 17.62
CA THR A 145 -15.42 3.74 18.13
C THR A 145 -15.53 5.09 17.42
N MET A 146 -15.29 5.10 16.11
CA MET A 146 -15.33 6.30 15.26
C MET A 146 -16.34 6.11 14.13
N GLU A 147 -17.08 7.18 13.80
CA GLU A 147 -17.89 7.19 12.58
C GLU A 147 -16.98 7.17 11.33
N PRO A 148 -17.29 6.37 10.31
CA PRO A 148 -16.51 6.34 9.08
C PRO A 148 -16.64 7.66 8.33
N LYS A 149 -15.51 8.22 7.93
CA LYS A 149 -15.42 9.50 7.23
C LYS A 149 -14.33 9.45 6.16
N ALA A 150 -14.58 10.09 5.03
CA ALA A 150 -13.63 10.26 3.94
C ALA A 150 -13.14 11.71 3.87
N VAL A 151 -11.92 11.91 3.35
CA VAL A 151 -11.30 13.24 3.29
C VAL A 151 -12.11 14.24 2.46
N HIS A 152 -12.80 13.80 1.41
CA HIS A 152 -13.67 14.67 0.60
C HIS A 152 -14.90 15.22 1.36
N GLN A 153 -15.22 14.67 2.54
CA GLN A 153 -16.28 15.16 3.42
C GLN A 153 -15.77 16.22 4.42
N LEU A 154 -14.46 16.48 4.45
CA LEU A 154 -13.87 17.54 5.29
C LEU A 154 -14.09 18.91 4.67
N THR A 155 -14.06 19.93 5.52
CA THR A 155 -14.15 21.34 5.16
C THR A 155 -12.84 22.05 5.51
N PRO A 156 -12.59 23.29 5.02
CA PRO A 156 -11.41 24.05 5.42
C PRO A 156 -11.24 24.19 6.94
N SER A 157 -12.33 24.31 7.70
CA SER A 157 -12.28 24.42 9.17
C SER A 157 -12.02 23.09 9.88
N THR A 158 -12.31 21.96 9.24
CA THR A 158 -12.14 20.60 9.80
C THR A 158 -11.01 19.83 9.11
N MET A 159 -10.20 20.49 8.28
CA MET A 159 -9.17 19.83 7.47
C MET A 159 -8.06 19.14 8.27
N LEU A 160 -7.93 19.44 9.57
CA LEU A 160 -6.96 18.84 10.49
C LEU A 160 -7.55 17.71 11.33
N GLU A 161 -8.84 17.41 11.15
CA GLU A 161 -9.52 16.35 11.87
C GLU A 161 -8.88 14.99 11.53
N ILE A 162 -8.64 14.21 12.59
CA ILE A 162 -8.19 12.83 12.50
C ILE A 162 -9.43 11.97 12.33
N ILE A 163 -9.49 11.23 11.22
CA ILE A 163 -10.67 10.46 10.81
C ILE A 163 -10.37 8.96 10.83
N CYS A 164 -11.43 8.15 10.84
CA CYS A 164 -11.37 6.75 10.47
C CYS A 164 -12.02 6.56 9.10
N THR A 165 -11.34 5.89 8.18
CA THR A 165 -11.86 5.59 6.83
C THR A 165 -11.95 4.10 6.59
N GLU A 166 -13.03 3.68 5.94
CA GLU A 166 -13.25 2.29 5.52
C GLU A 166 -12.83 2.02 4.07
N ALA A 167 -12.51 3.08 3.31
CA ALA A 167 -12.25 3.02 1.87
C ALA A 167 -11.08 2.08 1.48
N TYR A 168 -10.14 1.84 2.40
CA TYR A 168 -8.91 1.07 2.12
C TYR A 168 -8.81 -0.26 2.86
N SER A 169 -9.85 -0.67 3.59
CA SER A 169 -9.83 -1.89 4.41
C SER A 169 -10.93 -2.89 4.05
N THR A 170 -11.82 -2.55 3.13
CA THR A 170 -12.82 -3.49 2.61
C THR A 170 -12.18 -4.62 1.80
N GLY A 171 -12.39 -5.86 2.24
CA GLY A 171 -11.75 -7.06 1.70
C GLY A 171 -12.22 -7.56 0.33
N TYR A 172 -13.14 -6.89 -0.36
CA TYR A 172 -13.62 -7.34 -1.69
C TYR A 172 -12.76 -6.85 -2.86
N VAL A 173 -11.88 -5.86 -2.64
CA VAL A 173 -11.20 -5.12 -3.72
C VAL A 173 -9.69 -5.41 -3.80
N TRP A 174 -9.13 -6.24 -2.90
CA TRP A 174 -7.67 -6.43 -2.81
C TRP A 174 -6.99 -6.97 -4.09
N LYS A 175 -7.74 -7.65 -4.96
CA LYS A 175 -7.21 -8.15 -6.24
C LYS A 175 -6.94 -7.03 -7.25
N TYR A 176 -7.63 -5.90 -7.12
CA TYR A 176 -7.56 -4.77 -8.06
C TYR A 176 -7.05 -3.48 -7.42
N ASP A 177 -7.12 -3.37 -6.09
CA ASP A 177 -6.60 -2.24 -5.33
C ASP A 177 -5.81 -2.74 -4.11
N LYS A 178 -4.50 -2.55 -4.22
CA LYS A 178 -3.49 -2.93 -3.22
C LYS A 178 -3.08 -1.74 -2.34
N THR A 179 -3.65 -0.55 -2.55
CA THR A 179 -3.14 0.68 -1.97
C THR A 179 -3.93 1.15 -0.75
N VAL A 180 -3.22 1.72 0.22
CA VAL A 180 -3.75 2.52 1.33
C VAL A 180 -3.14 3.91 1.22
N ARG A 181 -3.97 4.95 1.26
CA ARG A 181 -3.51 6.34 1.09
C ARG A 181 -3.79 7.18 2.33
N PHE A 182 -2.90 8.13 2.60
CA PHE A 182 -3.17 9.28 3.44
C PHE A 182 -3.20 10.52 2.55
N GLU A 183 -4.38 11.10 2.41
CA GLU A 183 -4.74 12.00 1.31
C GLU A 183 -4.41 13.47 1.61
N ILE A 184 -3.12 13.80 1.51
CA ILE A 184 -2.57 15.14 1.72
C ILE A 184 -3.04 16.09 0.61
N LYS A 185 -3.02 15.64 -0.64
CA LYS A 185 -3.45 16.47 -1.78
C LYS A 185 -4.92 16.84 -1.70
N ASP A 186 -5.76 15.92 -1.22
CA ASP A 186 -7.18 16.19 -1.03
C ASP A 186 -7.39 17.22 0.11
N ARG A 187 -6.60 17.16 1.19
CA ARG A 187 -6.62 18.20 2.24
C ARG A 187 -6.09 19.54 1.72
N PHE A 188 -5.04 19.57 0.92
CA PHE A 188 -4.56 20.80 0.27
C PHE A 188 -5.58 21.39 -0.69
N ALA A 189 -6.34 20.56 -1.41
CA ALA A 189 -7.39 21.00 -2.33
C ALA A 189 -8.51 21.77 -1.63
N LEU A 190 -8.74 21.56 -0.33
CA LEU A 190 -9.69 22.34 0.47
C LEU A 190 -9.31 23.83 0.55
N LEU A 191 -8.01 24.17 0.46
CA LEU A 191 -7.50 25.54 0.48
C LEU A 191 -7.10 26.06 -0.91
N ALA A 192 -6.49 25.20 -1.72
CA ALA A 192 -5.93 25.55 -3.03
C ALA A 192 -6.87 25.30 -4.22
N GLY A 193 -8.05 24.75 -3.95
CA GLY A 193 -9.01 24.28 -4.94
C GLY A 193 -8.66 22.89 -5.53
N PRO A 194 -9.61 22.24 -6.23
CA PRO A 194 -9.50 20.84 -6.68
C PRO A 194 -8.36 20.58 -7.68
N ARG A 195 -7.90 21.61 -8.40
CA ARG A 195 -6.76 21.52 -9.33
C ARG A 195 -5.44 22.00 -8.73
N LEU A 196 -5.41 22.33 -7.43
CA LEU A 196 -4.23 22.85 -6.73
C LEU A 196 -3.60 24.07 -7.43
N HIS A 197 -4.41 24.93 -8.05
CA HIS A 197 -3.92 26.11 -8.78
C HIS A 197 -3.70 27.32 -7.85
N ASN A 198 -4.45 27.41 -6.75
CA ASN A 198 -4.33 28.50 -5.80
C ASN A 198 -3.31 28.18 -4.69
N MET A 199 -2.08 27.84 -5.10
CA MET A 199 -0.97 27.53 -4.16
C MET A 199 -0.59 28.72 -3.27
N ALA A 200 -0.78 29.95 -3.76
CA ALA A 200 -0.53 31.16 -2.96
C ALA A 200 -1.40 31.21 -1.69
N SER A 201 -2.69 30.83 -1.80
CA SER A 201 -3.58 30.76 -0.64
C SER A 201 -3.16 29.69 0.36
N LEU A 202 -2.76 28.50 -0.12
CA LEU A 202 -2.26 27.41 0.72
C LEU A 202 -0.98 27.82 1.47
N TYR A 203 0.02 28.36 0.76
CA TYR A 203 1.27 28.78 1.40
C TYR A 203 1.05 29.93 2.39
N GLY A 204 0.20 30.91 2.08
CA GLY A 204 -0.15 31.97 3.03
C GLY A 204 -0.78 31.44 4.32
N GLN A 205 -1.63 30.41 4.22
CA GLN A 205 -2.24 29.74 5.38
C GLN A 205 -1.20 28.95 6.18
N LEU A 206 -0.31 28.18 5.51
CA LEU A 206 0.78 27.43 6.15
C LEU A 206 1.82 28.33 6.84
N ASP A 207 2.02 29.56 6.34
CA ASP A 207 2.92 30.54 6.93
C ASP A 207 2.35 31.23 8.16
N THR A 208 1.04 31.45 8.18
CA THR A 208 0.36 32.17 9.27
C THR A 208 -0.19 31.27 10.36
N THR A 209 -0.50 30.00 10.05
CA THR A 209 -1.19 29.08 10.96
C THR A 209 -0.29 27.93 11.38
N LYS A 210 0.31 28.03 12.57
CA LYS A 210 1.23 27.02 13.12
C LYS A 210 0.63 25.61 13.13
N ASN A 211 -0.60 25.44 13.62
CA ASN A 211 -1.24 24.12 13.70
C ASN A 211 -1.42 23.45 12.33
N LEU A 212 -1.67 24.24 11.29
CA LEU A 212 -1.80 23.75 9.92
C LEU A 212 -0.45 23.26 9.39
N ARG A 213 0.63 24.03 9.60
CA ARG A 213 2.00 23.61 9.26
C ARG A 213 2.41 22.36 10.03
N ASP A 214 2.20 22.36 11.35
CA ASP A 214 2.56 21.26 12.24
C ASP A 214 1.83 19.96 11.84
N PHE A 215 0.62 20.06 11.26
CA PHE A 215 -0.11 18.90 10.75
C PHE A 215 0.65 18.18 9.62
N PHE A 216 1.21 18.90 8.65
CA PHE A 216 1.98 18.31 7.54
C PHE A 216 3.47 18.11 7.86
N THR A 217 3.88 18.48 9.07
CA THR A 217 5.24 18.33 9.57
C THR A 217 5.37 17.06 10.40
N LEU A 218 6.49 16.34 10.26
CA LEU A 218 6.85 15.21 11.12
C LEU A 218 8.36 14.98 11.20
N THR A 219 8.77 14.17 12.17
CA THR A 219 10.14 13.64 12.34
C THR A 219 10.17 12.13 12.11
N ASP A 220 9.09 11.45 12.49
CA ASP A 220 8.89 10.02 12.31
C ASP A 220 7.44 9.71 11.94
N LEU A 221 7.26 8.62 11.21
CA LEU A 221 5.97 8.06 10.82
C LEU A 221 5.92 6.61 11.35
N ARG A 222 4.80 6.19 11.93
CA ARG A 222 4.60 4.82 12.39
C ARG A 222 3.34 4.24 11.81
N ILE A 223 3.50 3.13 11.10
CA ILE A 223 2.40 2.33 10.56
C ILE A 223 2.19 1.19 11.56
N ARG A 224 1.04 1.20 12.24
CA ARG A 224 0.64 0.15 13.18
C ARG A 224 -0.35 -0.77 12.50
N LEU A 225 0.12 -1.93 12.08
CA LEU A 225 -0.69 -3.00 11.52
C LEU A 225 -1.29 -3.77 12.70
N LEU A 226 -2.62 -3.78 12.83
CA LEU A 226 -3.31 -4.34 14.00
C LEU A 226 -4.01 -5.65 13.70
N ARG A 227 -4.60 -5.77 12.50
CA ARG A 227 -5.27 -6.99 12.02
C ARG A 227 -5.05 -7.19 10.51
N PRO A 228 -4.57 -8.37 10.05
CA PRO A 228 -4.33 -8.63 8.64
C PRO A 228 -5.64 -8.76 7.87
N ALA A 229 -5.56 -8.82 6.54
CA ALA A 229 -6.72 -9.15 5.74
C ALA A 229 -7.21 -10.56 6.08
N THR A 230 -8.45 -10.71 6.52
CA THR A 230 -9.07 -12.03 6.75
C THR A 230 -10.13 -12.40 5.72
N GLY A 231 -10.57 -11.42 4.92
CA GLY A 231 -11.56 -11.58 3.86
C GLY A 231 -12.98 -11.35 4.39
N ALA A 232 -13.98 -11.88 3.68
CA ALA A 232 -15.40 -11.73 4.06
C ALA A 232 -15.87 -12.78 5.08
N THR A 233 -14.98 -13.70 5.47
CA THR A 233 -15.30 -14.87 6.29
C THR A 233 -14.52 -14.84 7.59
N MET A 234 -14.99 -15.60 8.57
CA MET A 234 -14.24 -15.85 9.81
C MET A 234 -12.83 -16.37 9.52
N VAL A 235 -11.91 -16.12 10.46
CA VAL A 235 -10.55 -16.64 10.42
C VAL A 235 -10.60 -18.17 10.37
N ASP A 236 -9.92 -18.76 9.39
CA ASP A 236 -9.78 -20.21 9.28
C ASP A 236 -8.56 -20.66 10.07
N GLU A 237 -8.84 -21.19 11.25
CA GLU A 237 -7.82 -21.65 12.19
C GLU A 237 -6.97 -22.81 11.65
N ASN A 238 -7.47 -23.55 10.65
CA ASN A 238 -6.70 -24.64 10.03
C ASN A 238 -5.66 -24.14 9.02
N ASN A 239 -5.76 -22.87 8.59
CA ASN A 239 -4.89 -22.31 7.55
C ASN A 239 -4.38 -20.92 7.93
N LEU A 240 -3.77 -20.81 9.11
CA LEU A 240 -3.23 -19.55 9.62
C LEU A 240 -2.03 -19.00 8.82
N SER A 241 -1.39 -19.83 7.99
CA SER A 241 -0.28 -19.44 7.12
C SER A 241 -0.66 -18.41 6.07
N ARG A 242 -1.95 -18.33 5.68
CA ARG A 242 -2.44 -17.37 4.68
C ARG A 242 -2.62 -15.94 5.20
N TYR A 243 -2.58 -15.75 6.52
CA TYR A 243 -2.74 -14.45 7.15
C TYR A 243 -1.39 -13.87 7.53
N PHE A 244 -0.94 -12.87 6.78
CA PHE A 244 0.30 -12.13 7.00
C PHE A 244 0.16 -10.74 6.38
N TYR A 245 1.14 -9.88 6.64
CA TYR A 245 1.30 -8.61 5.94
C TYR A 245 2.42 -8.73 4.92
N ALA A 246 2.21 -8.20 3.72
CA ALA A 246 3.27 -7.96 2.77
C ALA A 246 3.12 -6.58 2.13
N ILE A 247 4.19 -5.80 2.11
CA ILE A 247 4.22 -4.42 1.60
C ILE A 247 5.30 -4.34 0.52
N SER A 248 4.88 -3.98 -0.70
CA SER A 248 5.76 -3.86 -1.86
C SER A 248 6.35 -2.47 -2.01
N ASP A 249 5.66 -1.42 -1.54
CA ASP A 249 6.17 -0.06 -1.64
C ASP A 249 5.58 0.86 -0.56
N ILE A 250 6.40 1.78 -0.06
CA ILE A 250 6.00 2.88 0.82
C ILE A 250 6.51 4.19 0.22
N LYS A 251 5.58 4.98 -0.30
CA LYS A 251 5.86 6.27 -0.90
C LYS A 251 5.57 7.40 0.09
N VAL A 252 6.63 8.13 0.44
CA VAL A 252 6.54 9.35 1.27
C VAL A 252 7.30 10.47 0.55
N GLN A 253 6.59 11.38 -0.09
CA GLN A 253 7.22 12.54 -0.74
C GLN A 253 7.38 13.69 0.23
N VAL A 254 8.63 14.13 0.38
CA VAL A 254 9.04 15.15 1.35
C VAL A 254 9.92 16.19 0.67
N LYS A 255 9.80 17.43 1.12
CA LYS A 255 10.60 18.53 0.56
C LYS A 255 12.08 18.38 0.94
N GLY A 256 12.96 18.26 -0.05
CA GLY A 256 14.42 18.42 0.11
C GLY A 256 15.16 17.25 0.79
N ILE A 257 14.65 16.02 0.71
CA ILE A 257 15.24 14.85 1.38
C ILE A 257 15.13 13.61 0.48
N LEU A 258 16.23 12.87 0.36
CA LEU A 258 16.26 11.52 -0.19
C LEU A 258 16.30 10.50 0.97
N HIS A 259 15.24 9.70 1.09
CA HIS A 259 15.07 8.46 1.88
C HIS A 259 15.00 8.52 3.43
N PRO A 260 14.01 7.84 4.05
CA PRO A 260 13.96 7.58 5.50
C PRO A 260 14.92 6.49 5.97
N LYS A 261 15.24 6.47 7.27
CA LYS A 261 15.77 5.27 7.96
C LYS A 261 14.62 4.44 8.50
N MET A 262 14.69 3.12 8.34
CA MET A 262 13.60 2.23 8.71
C MET A 262 13.94 1.36 9.92
N LYS A 263 12.94 1.11 10.76
CA LYS A 263 12.98 0.12 11.84
C LYS A 263 11.64 -0.60 11.91
N ILE A 264 11.67 -1.93 11.91
CA ILE A 264 10.50 -2.75 12.22
C ILE A 264 10.59 -3.19 13.68
N LEU A 265 9.55 -2.92 14.45
CA LEU A 265 9.40 -3.32 15.85
C LEU A 265 8.24 -4.31 15.94
N SER A 266 8.53 -5.58 15.68
CA SER A 266 7.64 -6.67 16.08
C SER A 266 8.07 -7.14 17.47
N LEU A 267 7.21 -6.92 18.48
CA LEU A 267 7.42 -7.43 19.83
C LEU A 267 7.13 -8.93 19.86
N PHE A 268 8.04 -9.72 19.29
CA PHE A 268 8.24 -11.14 19.57
C PHE A 268 9.69 -11.53 19.27
N ILE A 269 10.58 -11.12 20.16
CA ILE A 269 11.86 -11.81 20.37
C ILE A 269 11.56 -13.09 21.14
N ILE A 270 11.72 -14.27 20.51
CA ILE A 270 12.27 -15.56 20.99
C ILE A 270 12.40 -16.40 19.69
N SER A 271 13.54 -16.77 19.08
CA SER A 271 14.90 -17.03 19.55
C SER A 271 15.93 -16.79 18.44
N PHE A 272 16.94 -15.95 18.70
CA PHE A 272 18.31 -16.31 18.36
C PHE A 272 18.93 -16.86 19.65
N ILE A 273 18.90 -18.17 19.84
CA ILE A 273 19.93 -18.86 20.63
C ILE A 273 20.65 -19.77 19.65
N ARG A 274 21.74 -19.21 19.13
CA ARG A 274 22.84 -19.95 18.55
C ARG A 274 23.48 -20.77 19.67
N LEU A 275 23.02 -22.00 19.89
CA LEU A 275 23.85 -23.00 20.57
C LEU A 275 24.87 -23.50 19.54
N ARG A 276 25.99 -22.78 19.46
CA ARG A 276 27.26 -23.48 19.22
C ARG A 276 27.44 -24.39 20.44
N ASN A 277 27.38 -25.70 20.22
CA ASN A 277 28.15 -26.64 21.01
C ASN A 277 28.66 -27.73 20.07
N THR A 278 29.98 -27.68 19.90
CA THR A 278 30.92 -28.78 19.66
C THR A 278 30.41 -30.17 20.03
N ILE A 279 30.57 -31.11 19.09
CA ILE A 279 31.29 -32.38 19.30
C ILE A 279 32.23 -32.55 18.11
#